data_AF-A0AAU6PV08-F1
#
_entry.id   AF-A0AAU6PV08-F1
#
_cell.length_a   1.000
_cell.length_b   1.000
_cell.length_c   1.000
_cell.angle_alpha   90.00
_cell.angle_beta   90.00
_cell.angle_gamma   90.00
#
_symmetry.space_group_name_H-M   'P 1'
#
loop_
_entity.id
_entity.type
_entity.pdbx_description
1 polymer ?
#
loop_
_entity_poly.entity_id
_entity_poly.type
_entity_poly.pdbx_seq_one_letter_code
_entity_poly.pdbx_strand_id
1 'polypeptide(L)'
;MSIIHSASHFKSARDAAKPLHRVEEVRAAAEDFRKTMLANPKVKFYKTFELIRIPYPTKYGYLNAYALPTPYMHICNKLFVIQFDSEEGIKTLLVSPSDWENQRDTPYFYHMLEDMGVLSKPVEKMIVRASDTVLSAIAKLGLAPEDVDYITYDHLHTQNLTRWLGGNGQAAIFPNAKLLVMREEWESTQALLPWQNQWYCPGGIDGIDDSRIEILDGDVFLGDGSVALMHTKGHTEGNHSIVAHTDQGLLVTSENGVSMDAYAPQHSNIKGLAKYAELTDAEVVMNGNTLEYGIDQYLSMIQEKTVAGPYPKDERFFNMALSSESAGYYLFPGTAPTVRMGELEFGTFTPKTTKAKKGGGLWRKLIS
;
A
#
# COMPACT_ATOMS: atom_id res chain seq x y z
N MET A 1 -13.46 7.40 23.20
CA MET A 1 -12.72 8.56 22.63
C MET A 1 -12.17 8.06 21.31
N SER A 2 -12.25 8.82 20.22
CA SER A 2 -11.69 8.33 18.94
C SER A 2 -10.19 8.11 19.09
N ILE A 3 -9.66 6.99 18.60
CA ILE A 3 -8.22 6.71 18.54
C ILE A 3 -7.54 7.42 17.36
N ILE A 4 -8.31 8.17 16.56
CA ILE A 4 -7.86 8.85 15.35
C ILE A 4 -7.68 10.32 15.70
N HIS A 5 -6.45 10.80 15.59
CA HIS A 5 -6.06 12.15 15.98
C HIS A 5 -5.59 12.92 14.74
N SER A 6 -6.23 14.04 14.41
CA SER A 6 -5.84 14.81 13.23
C SER A 6 -4.43 15.40 13.33
N ALA A 7 -3.73 15.41 12.21
CA ALA A 7 -2.43 16.05 12.04
C ALA A 7 -2.57 17.22 11.05
N SER A 8 -1.72 18.23 11.21
CA SER A 8 -1.77 19.44 10.38
C SER A 8 -0.43 19.85 9.79
N HIS A 9 0.58 18.99 9.89
CA HIS A 9 1.95 19.26 9.42
C HIS A 9 2.00 19.66 7.95
N PHE A 10 1.18 19.04 7.10
CA PHE A 10 1.16 19.29 5.66
C PHE A 10 0.11 20.32 5.22
N LYS A 11 -0.59 20.94 6.16
CA LYS A 11 -1.58 21.98 5.85
C LYS A 11 -0.91 23.12 5.11
N SER A 12 -1.42 23.44 3.93
CA SER A 12 -0.87 24.48 3.03
C SER A 12 0.53 24.23 2.47
N ALA A 13 1.14 23.06 2.71
CA ALA A 13 2.48 22.74 2.20
C ALA A 13 2.55 22.67 0.66
N ARG A 14 1.40 22.65 -0.01
CA ARG A 14 1.27 22.57 -1.48
C ARG A 14 0.71 23.85 -2.10
N ASP A 15 0.51 24.92 -1.32
CA ASP A 15 -0.21 26.13 -1.76
C ASP A 15 0.67 27.10 -2.55
N ALA A 16 2.01 26.95 -2.48
CA ALA A 16 2.90 27.84 -3.20
C ALA A 16 2.66 27.83 -4.73
N ALA A 17 2.55 29.03 -5.32
CA ALA A 17 2.33 29.16 -6.76
C ALA A 17 3.52 28.66 -7.61
N LYS A 18 4.75 28.73 -7.07
CA LYS A 18 5.96 28.28 -7.76
C LYS A 18 6.18 26.78 -7.51
N PRO A 19 6.32 25.94 -8.56
CA PRO A 19 6.48 24.49 -8.38
C PRO A 19 7.65 24.08 -7.47
N LEU A 20 8.82 24.69 -7.61
CA LEU A 20 9.98 24.37 -6.77
C LEU A 20 9.76 24.76 -5.30
N HIS A 21 9.08 25.87 -5.04
CA HIS A 21 8.75 26.25 -3.66
C HIS A 21 7.79 25.23 -3.03
N ARG A 22 6.85 24.65 -3.79
CA ARG A 22 6.01 23.53 -3.29
C ARG A 22 6.86 22.33 -2.88
N VAL A 23 7.89 21.99 -3.64
CA VAL A 23 8.82 20.90 -3.28
C VAL A 23 9.52 21.21 -1.96
N GLU A 24 10.01 22.44 -1.80
CA GLU A 24 10.71 22.89 -0.60
C GLU A 24 9.79 22.91 0.64
N GLU A 25 8.57 23.42 0.51
CA GLU A 25 7.56 23.48 1.58
C GLU A 25 7.09 22.07 1.99
N VAL A 26 6.81 21.19 1.02
CA VAL A 26 6.48 19.77 1.30
C VAL A 26 7.62 19.07 2.03
N ARG A 27 8.87 19.30 1.61
CA ARG A 27 10.04 18.70 2.27
C ARG A 27 10.21 19.19 3.70
N ALA A 28 10.07 20.50 3.94
CA ALA A 28 10.16 21.07 5.28
C ALA A 28 9.06 20.52 6.21
N ALA A 29 7.81 20.47 5.73
CA ALA A 29 6.70 19.87 6.47
C ALA A 29 6.94 18.38 6.77
N ALA A 30 7.50 17.64 5.80
CA ALA A 30 7.83 16.22 5.96
C ALA A 30 8.93 15.98 7.01
N GLU A 31 9.93 16.86 7.10
CA GLU A 31 10.95 16.80 8.14
C GLU A 31 10.36 17.03 9.53
N ASP A 32 9.43 17.98 9.68
CA ASP A 32 8.77 18.25 10.96
C ASP A 32 7.80 17.13 11.36
N PHE A 33 7.06 16.58 10.40
CA PHE A 33 6.25 15.38 10.61
C PHE A 33 7.13 14.19 11.04
N ARG A 34 8.25 13.97 10.36
CA ARG A 34 9.22 12.91 10.70
C ARG A 34 9.76 13.06 12.11
N LYS A 35 10.14 14.27 12.54
CA LYS A 35 10.58 14.54 13.93
C LYS A 35 9.50 14.17 14.93
N THR A 36 8.24 14.50 14.62
CA THR A 36 7.08 14.17 15.47
C THR A 36 6.88 12.65 15.57
N MET A 37 6.83 11.94 14.44
CA MET A 37 6.70 10.48 14.39
C MET A 37 7.82 9.76 15.15
N LEU A 38 9.08 10.20 15.00
CA LEU A 38 10.22 9.59 15.70
C LEU A 38 10.25 9.87 17.21
N ALA A 39 9.54 10.89 17.69
CA ALA A 39 9.39 11.17 19.11
C ALA A 39 8.31 10.29 19.79
N ASN A 40 7.38 9.74 19.01
CA ASN A 40 6.35 8.82 19.48
C ASN A 40 6.91 7.41 19.70
N PRO A 41 6.17 6.54 20.43
CA PRO A 41 6.54 5.14 20.58
C PRO A 41 6.71 4.41 19.25
N LYS A 42 7.36 3.25 19.30
CA LYS A 42 7.39 2.29 18.20
C LYS A 42 6.17 1.39 18.27
N VAL A 43 5.75 0.87 17.12
CA VAL A 43 4.69 -0.14 17.02
C VAL A 43 5.03 -1.38 17.85
N LYS A 44 4.01 -2.00 18.45
CA LYS A 44 4.18 -3.27 19.18
C LYS A 44 4.58 -4.41 18.28
N PHE A 45 4.03 -4.41 17.07
CA PHE A 45 4.27 -5.43 16.08
C PHE A 45 4.11 -4.85 14.68
N TYR A 46 4.98 -5.27 13.77
CA TYR A 46 4.87 -4.97 12.35
C TYR A 46 5.35 -6.19 11.58
N LYS A 47 4.53 -6.71 10.68
CA LYS A 47 4.96 -7.78 9.78
C LYS A 47 4.33 -7.65 8.41
N THR A 48 5.10 -7.95 7.38
CA THR A 48 4.61 -8.03 6.01
C THR A 48 4.56 -9.47 5.53
N PHE A 49 3.58 -9.79 4.68
CA PHE A 49 3.47 -11.07 3.98
C PHE A 49 3.38 -10.83 2.49
N GLU A 50 4.18 -11.53 1.69
CA GLU A 50 3.96 -11.56 0.24
C GLU A 50 2.64 -12.31 -0.05
N LEU A 51 1.70 -11.67 -0.75
CA LEU A 51 0.44 -12.31 -1.14
C LEU A 51 0.56 -12.93 -2.52
N ILE A 52 0.92 -12.12 -3.50
CA ILE A 52 0.96 -12.51 -4.90
C ILE A 52 1.97 -11.66 -5.67
N ARG A 53 2.65 -12.27 -6.64
CA ARG A 53 3.43 -11.56 -7.65
C ARG A 53 2.75 -11.68 -9.00
N ILE A 54 2.60 -10.54 -9.67
CA ILE A 54 1.88 -10.43 -10.95
C ILE A 54 2.70 -9.60 -11.94
N PRO A 55 2.54 -9.84 -13.25
CA PRO A 55 3.07 -8.94 -14.26
C PRO A 55 2.44 -7.56 -14.15
N TYR A 56 3.28 -6.55 -14.29
CA TYR A 56 2.91 -5.17 -14.29
C TYR A 56 3.68 -4.43 -15.39
N PRO A 57 3.03 -3.61 -16.23
CA PRO A 57 3.69 -2.95 -17.35
C PRO A 57 4.83 -2.05 -16.89
N THR A 58 6.02 -2.23 -17.46
CA THR A 58 7.18 -1.39 -17.14
C THR A 58 6.93 0.09 -17.46
N LYS A 59 6.14 0.36 -18.50
CA LYS A 59 5.68 1.71 -18.87
C LYS A 59 4.84 2.39 -17.79
N TYR A 60 4.16 1.61 -16.92
CA TYR A 60 3.44 2.15 -15.78
C TYR A 60 4.38 2.27 -14.58
N GLY A 61 5.03 1.18 -14.17
CA GLY A 61 5.86 1.19 -12.96
C GLY A 61 7.05 2.15 -12.99
N TYR A 62 7.52 2.51 -14.18
CA TYR A 62 8.66 3.40 -14.40
C TYR A 62 8.33 4.44 -15.48
N LEU A 63 7.27 5.22 -15.25
CA LEU A 63 6.73 6.17 -16.22
C LEU A 63 7.85 7.01 -16.88
N ASN A 64 7.92 6.96 -18.21
CA ASN A 64 8.91 7.64 -19.06
C ASN A 64 10.40 7.26 -18.85
N ALA A 65 10.73 6.47 -17.83
CA ALA A 65 12.11 6.23 -17.40
C ALA A 65 12.68 4.88 -17.85
N TYR A 66 11.84 3.87 -18.13
CA TYR A 66 12.32 2.55 -18.55
C TYR A 66 12.78 2.53 -20.02
N ALA A 67 13.98 2.00 -20.26
CA ALA A 67 14.65 2.11 -21.56
C ALA A 67 14.63 0.84 -22.44
N LEU A 68 14.30 -0.33 -21.89
CA LEU A 68 14.31 -1.59 -22.65
C LEU A 68 12.93 -1.93 -23.22
N PRO A 69 12.86 -2.75 -24.28
CA PRO A 69 11.58 -3.21 -24.84
C PRO A 69 10.91 -4.30 -24.00
N THR A 70 11.38 -4.59 -22.78
CA THR A 70 10.71 -5.53 -21.86
C THR A 70 9.38 -4.94 -21.39
N PRO A 71 8.23 -5.51 -21.78
CA PRO A 71 6.95 -4.83 -21.58
C PRO A 71 6.43 -4.93 -20.13
N TYR A 72 6.86 -5.95 -19.38
CA TYR A 72 6.40 -6.21 -18.02
C TYR A 72 7.57 -6.34 -17.05
N MET A 73 7.26 -6.08 -15.78
CA MET A 73 8.03 -6.43 -14.59
C MET A 73 7.12 -7.22 -13.65
N HIS A 74 7.64 -7.80 -12.57
CA HIS A 74 6.76 -8.22 -11.48
C HIS A 74 6.60 -7.11 -10.45
N ILE A 75 5.39 -6.97 -9.92
CA ILE A 75 5.14 -6.36 -8.62
C ILE A 75 4.68 -7.46 -7.66
N CYS A 76 4.96 -7.26 -6.38
CA CYS A 76 4.59 -8.15 -5.30
C CYS A 76 3.65 -7.39 -4.37
N ASN A 77 2.36 -7.76 -4.39
CA ASN A 77 1.37 -7.20 -3.48
C ASN A 77 1.56 -7.84 -2.12
N LYS A 78 1.52 -7.01 -1.07
CA LYS A 78 1.78 -7.44 0.31
C LYS A 78 0.63 -7.10 1.24
N LEU A 79 0.45 -7.95 2.25
CA LEU A 79 -0.33 -7.64 3.43
C LEU A 79 0.62 -7.11 4.51
N PHE A 80 0.18 -6.12 5.28
CA PHE A 80 0.88 -5.66 6.49
C PHE A 80 -0.01 -5.86 7.70
N VAL A 81 0.55 -6.39 8.78
CA VAL A 81 -0.12 -6.55 10.08
C VAL A 81 0.61 -5.68 11.08
N ILE A 82 -0.08 -4.66 11.60
CA ILE A 82 0.48 -3.68 12.52
C ILE A 82 -0.30 -3.70 13.83
N GLN A 83 0.39 -3.77 14.97
CA GLN A 83 -0.21 -3.55 16.29
C GLN A 83 0.39 -2.33 16.98
N PHE A 84 -0.46 -1.50 17.56
CA PHE A 84 -0.09 -0.28 18.29
C PHE A 84 -0.98 -0.10 19.53
N ASP A 85 -0.50 0.65 20.51
CA ASP A 85 -1.30 0.97 21.70
C ASP A 85 -2.30 2.09 21.39
N SER A 86 -3.45 2.07 22.04
CA SER A 86 -4.37 3.20 22.11
C SER A 86 -5.01 3.31 23.49
N GLU A 87 -5.79 4.36 23.68
CA GLU A 87 -6.60 4.60 24.89
C GLU A 87 -7.65 3.50 25.13
N GLU A 88 -7.93 2.69 24.11
CA GLU A 88 -8.87 1.56 24.15
C GLU A 88 -8.15 0.19 24.20
N GLY A 89 -6.84 0.19 24.43
CA GLY A 89 -5.99 -0.99 24.41
C GLY A 89 -5.32 -1.21 23.05
N ILE A 90 -4.69 -2.38 22.88
CA ILE A 90 -3.97 -2.71 21.64
C ILE A 90 -4.96 -2.75 20.47
N LYS A 91 -4.58 -2.14 19.34
CA LYS A 91 -5.32 -2.21 18.08
C LYS A 91 -4.51 -2.98 17.04
N THR A 92 -5.21 -3.71 16.17
CA THR A 92 -4.66 -4.44 15.03
C THR A 92 -5.17 -3.81 13.74
N LEU A 93 -4.25 -3.28 12.95
CA LEU A 93 -4.48 -2.72 11.62
C LEU A 93 -3.94 -3.68 10.56
N LEU A 94 -4.78 -4.03 9.58
CA LEU A 94 -4.34 -4.64 8.34
C LEU A 94 -4.18 -3.57 7.27
N VAL A 95 -2.98 -3.44 6.70
CA VAL A 95 -2.74 -2.58 5.53
C VAL A 95 -2.69 -3.46 4.28
N SER A 96 -3.38 -3.03 3.24
CA SER A 96 -3.49 -3.72 1.96
C SER A 96 -3.88 -5.20 2.08
N PRO A 97 -4.97 -5.57 2.80
CA PRO A 97 -5.51 -6.92 2.74
C PRO A 97 -6.17 -7.17 1.37
N SER A 98 -5.35 -7.33 0.32
CA SER A 98 -5.82 -7.53 -1.05
C SER A 98 -6.40 -8.92 -1.24
N ASP A 99 -7.66 -8.95 -1.67
CA ASP A 99 -8.39 -10.19 -1.96
C ASP A 99 -8.07 -10.74 -3.36
N TRP A 100 -6.78 -10.95 -3.66
CA TRP A 100 -6.33 -11.31 -5.01
C TRP A 100 -7.02 -12.56 -5.60
N GLU A 101 -7.63 -13.39 -4.76
CA GLU A 101 -8.46 -14.54 -5.15
C GLU A 101 -9.72 -14.12 -5.94
N ASN A 102 -10.29 -12.96 -5.65
CA ASN A 102 -11.53 -12.41 -6.24
C ASN A 102 -11.33 -11.05 -6.94
N GLN A 103 -10.10 -10.69 -7.28
CA GLN A 103 -9.79 -9.43 -7.99
C GLN A 103 -9.74 -9.58 -9.52
N ARG A 104 -9.91 -10.81 -10.03
CA ARG A 104 -9.83 -11.14 -11.46
C ARG A 104 -10.85 -10.39 -12.32
N ASP A 105 -11.96 -9.97 -11.73
CA ASP A 105 -13.02 -9.23 -12.42
C ASP A 105 -12.68 -7.75 -12.61
N THR A 106 -11.54 -7.27 -12.08
CA THR A 106 -11.02 -5.94 -12.42
C THR A 106 -10.74 -5.88 -13.93
N PRO A 107 -11.30 -4.92 -14.68
CA PRO A 107 -11.18 -4.89 -16.16
C PRO A 107 -9.74 -4.97 -16.67
N TYR A 108 -8.78 -4.30 -16.00
CA TYR A 108 -7.37 -4.39 -16.35
C TYR A 108 -6.84 -5.83 -16.35
N PHE A 109 -7.09 -6.60 -15.28
CA PHE A 109 -6.61 -7.98 -15.19
C PHE A 109 -7.33 -8.90 -16.16
N TYR A 110 -8.64 -8.69 -16.35
CA TYR A 110 -9.43 -9.42 -17.32
C TYR A 110 -8.83 -9.29 -18.72
N HIS A 111 -8.59 -8.06 -19.19
CA HIS A 111 -8.01 -7.80 -20.51
C HIS A 111 -6.55 -8.25 -20.62
N MET A 112 -5.74 -8.05 -19.58
CA MET A 112 -4.33 -8.50 -19.60
C MET A 112 -4.21 -10.02 -19.78
N LEU A 113 -5.01 -10.82 -19.08
CA LEU A 113 -4.98 -12.28 -19.20
C LEU A 113 -5.46 -12.75 -20.59
N GLU A 114 -6.45 -12.05 -21.15
CA GLU A 114 -6.95 -12.27 -22.51
C GLU A 114 -5.86 -11.96 -23.56
N ASP A 115 -5.25 -10.78 -23.50
CA ASP A 115 -4.20 -10.32 -24.42
C ASP A 115 -2.93 -11.18 -24.35
N MET A 116 -2.58 -11.68 -23.17
CA MET A 116 -1.43 -12.57 -22.99
C MET A 116 -1.69 -14.00 -23.49
N GLY A 117 -2.88 -14.29 -24.03
CA GLY A 117 -3.24 -15.60 -24.58
C GLY A 117 -3.10 -16.72 -23.55
N VAL A 118 -3.31 -16.41 -22.27
CA VAL A 118 -3.16 -17.34 -21.14
C VAL A 118 -4.37 -18.27 -21.11
N LEU A 119 -4.43 -19.17 -22.09
CA LEU A 119 -5.52 -20.12 -22.29
C LEU A 119 -5.39 -21.36 -21.38
N SER A 120 -4.29 -21.50 -20.63
CA SER A 120 -4.06 -22.67 -19.78
C SER A 120 -3.47 -22.30 -18.40
N LYS A 121 -3.98 -22.96 -17.34
CA LYS A 121 -3.54 -22.80 -15.94
C LYS A 121 -2.02 -22.95 -15.72
N PRO A 122 -1.26 -23.78 -16.47
CA PRO A 122 0.19 -23.86 -16.33
C PRO A 122 0.91 -22.58 -16.77
N VAL A 123 0.46 -21.93 -17.84
CA VAL A 123 1.03 -20.65 -18.32
C VAL A 123 0.71 -19.54 -17.32
N GLU A 124 -0.52 -19.53 -16.79
CA GLU A 124 -0.92 -18.59 -15.72
C GLU A 124 0.00 -18.71 -14.50
N LYS A 125 0.26 -19.93 -14.00
CA LYS A 125 1.13 -20.16 -12.84
C LYS A 125 2.61 -19.82 -13.06
N MET A 126 3.05 -19.79 -14.32
CA MET A 126 4.40 -19.36 -14.67
C MET A 126 4.52 -17.82 -14.67
N ILE A 127 3.40 -17.11 -14.76
CA ILE A 127 3.35 -15.66 -14.92
C ILE A 127 2.89 -15.00 -13.62
N VAL A 128 1.87 -15.57 -12.99
CA VAL A 128 1.33 -15.18 -11.69
C VAL A 128 1.85 -16.13 -10.63
N ARG A 129 2.46 -15.60 -9.58
CA ARG A 129 3.02 -16.37 -8.46
C ARG A 129 2.33 -16.01 -7.15
N ALA A 130 1.31 -16.78 -6.79
CA ALA A 130 0.70 -16.70 -5.46
C ALA A 130 1.65 -17.26 -4.38
N SER A 131 1.69 -16.57 -3.24
CA SER A 131 2.44 -16.93 -2.03
C SER A 131 1.48 -17.25 -0.89
N ASP A 132 0.65 -16.28 -0.49
CA ASP A 132 -0.32 -16.41 0.60
C ASP A 132 -1.64 -15.71 0.27
N THR A 133 -2.73 -16.18 0.87
CA THR A 133 -3.98 -15.41 1.00
C THR A 133 -3.94 -14.60 2.30
N VAL A 134 -4.73 -13.52 2.38
CA VAL A 134 -4.85 -12.71 3.62
C VAL A 134 -5.18 -13.60 4.82
N LEU A 135 -6.13 -14.53 4.67
CA LEU A 135 -6.54 -15.44 5.74
C LEU A 135 -5.44 -16.42 6.15
N SER A 136 -4.68 -16.95 5.19
CA SER A 136 -3.55 -17.83 5.50
C SER A 136 -2.43 -17.06 6.21
N ALA A 137 -2.17 -15.81 5.83
CA ALA A 137 -1.15 -14.96 6.43
C ALA A 137 -1.49 -14.61 7.89
N ILE A 138 -2.70 -14.14 8.18
CA ILE A 138 -3.10 -13.83 9.56
C ILE A 138 -3.18 -15.09 10.43
N ALA A 139 -3.54 -16.25 9.84
CA ALA A 139 -3.55 -17.53 10.56
C ALA A 139 -2.15 -17.97 10.99
N LYS A 140 -1.09 -17.66 10.21
CA LYS A 140 0.31 -17.92 10.62
C LYS A 140 0.72 -17.15 11.88
N LEU A 141 0.06 -16.02 12.16
CA LEU A 141 0.25 -15.24 13.40
C LEU A 141 -0.64 -15.71 14.55
N GLY A 142 -1.63 -16.57 14.28
CA GLY A 142 -2.70 -16.85 15.22
C GLY A 142 -3.64 -15.66 15.44
N LEU A 143 -3.67 -14.70 14.51
CA LEU A 143 -4.62 -13.58 14.52
C LEU A 143 -5.99 -14.08 14.06
N ALA A 144 -6.99 -13.97 14.93
CA ALA A 144 -8.36 -14.31 14.59
C ALA A 144 -9.01 -13.17 13.75
N PRO A 145 -9.87 -13.48 12.76
CA PRO A 145 -10.56 -12.45 11.97
C PRO A 145 -11.36 -11.45 12.82
N GLU A 146 -11.94 -11.90 13.94
CA GLU A 146 -12.64 -11.04 14.90
C GLU A 146 -11.73 -10.06 15.65
N ASP A 147 -10.42 -10.28 15.70
CA ASP A 147 -9.45 -9.45 16.42
C ASP A 147 -8.82 -8.36 15.53
N VAL A 148 -9.29 -8.21 14.28
CA VAL A 148 -8.93 -7.11 13.37
C VAL A 148 -9.83 -5.91 13.67
N ASP A 149 -9.25 -4.79 14.07
CA ASP A 149 -9.99 -3.56 14.38
C ASP A 149 -10.14 -2.64 13.17
N TYR A 150 -9.11 -2.59 12.33
CA TYR A 150 -9.07 -1.69 11.19
C TYR A 150 -8.47 -2.38 9.98
N ILE A 151 -8.98 -2.02 8.81
CA ILE A 151 -8.32 -2.24 7.53
C ILE A 151 -8.06 -0.90 6.86
N THR A 152 -6.99 -0.80 6.10
CA THR A 152 -6.73 0.37 5.26
C THR A 152 -5.93 -0.06 4.03
N TYR A 153 -5.91 0.81 3.03
CA TYR A 153 -5.18 0.67 1.79
C TYR A 153 -4.60 2.02 1.46
N ASP A 154 -3.45 2.06 0.78
CA ASP A 154 -2.97 3.33 0.24
C ASP A 154 -4.02 3.96 -0.70
N HIS A 155 -4.69 3.15 -1.51
CA HIS A 155 -5.83 3.48 -2.36
C HIS A 155 -6.63 2.20 -2.71
N LEU A 156 -7.79 2.34 -3.37
CA LEU A 156 -8.74 1.24 -3.56
C LEU A 156 -8.67 0.56 -4.94
N HIS A 157 -7.64 0.81 -5.75
CA HIS A 157 -7.48 0.08 -7.01
C HIS A 157 -7.44 -1.42 -6.76
N THR A 158 -8.23 -2.15 -7.53
CA THR A 158 -8.36 -3.60 -7.57
C THR A 158 -8.85 -4.18 -6.25
N GLN A 159 -9.37 -3.37 -5.31
CA GLN A 159 -9.80 -3.88 -4.02
C GLN A 159 -11.29 -4.24 -4.04
N ASN A 160 -11.61 -5.45 -3.59
CA ASN A 160 -12.98 -5.87 -3.29
C ASN A 160 -13.15 -5.91 -1.77
N LEU A 161 -13.89 -4.94 -1.23
CA LEU A 161 -14.08 -4.74 0.20
C LEU A 161 -15.24 -5.57 0.77
N THR A 162 -16.18 -5.99 -0.09
CA THR A 162 -17.39 -6.72 0.34
C THR A 162 -17.07 -8.03 1.08
N ARG A 163 -15.98 -8.71 0.73
CA ARG A 163 -15.52 -9.92 1.44
C ARG A 163 -15.08 -9.62 2.88
N TRP A 164 -14.42 -8.49 3.10
CA TRP A 164 -13.85 -8.12 4.40
C TRP A 164 -14.88 -7.50 5.32
N LEU A 165 -15.66 -6.55 4.80
CA LEU A 165 -16.59 -5.73 5.57
C LEU A 165 -18.04 -6.19 5.50
N GLY A 166 -18.34 -7.21 4.68
CA GLY A 166 -19.69 -7.62 4.34
C GLY A 166 -20.29 -6.71 3.27
N GLY A 167 -21.27 -7.19 2.52
CA GLY A 167 -21.86 -6.47 1.40
C GLY A 167 -22.66 -7.42 0.51
N ASN A 168 -23.62 -6.91 -0.25
CA ASN A 168 -24.47 -7.73 -1.13
C ASN A 168 -25.08 -8.99 -0.47
N GLY A 169 -25.45 -8.90 0.82
CA GLY A 169 -26.00 -10.04 1.58
C GLY A 169 -24.95 -11.05 2.08
N GLN A 170 -23.66 -10.83 1.84
CA GLN A 170 -22.56 -11.59 2.42
C GLN A 170 -22.17 -11.03 3.79
N ALA A 171 -21.91 -11.94 4.75
CA ALA A 171 -21.39 -11.57 6.05
C ALA A 171 -19.90 -11.19 5.99
N ALA A 172 -19.51 -10.20 6.78
CA ALA A 172 -18.13 -9.75 6.92
C ALA A 172 -17.21 -10.85 7.47
N ILE A 173 -16.07 -11.09 6.82
CA ILE A 173 -15.03 -11.96 7.38
C ILE A 173 -14.33 -11.30 8.57
N PHE A 174 -14.14 -9.98 8.56
CA PHE A 174 -13.62 -9.22 9.69
C PHE A 174 -14.76 -8.49 10.39
N PRO A 175 -15.56 -9.16 11.25
CA PRO A 175 -16.82 -8.62 11.75
C PRO A 175 -16.68 -7.37 12.62
N ASN A 176 -15.49 -7.04 13.12
CA ASN A 176 -15.25 -5.85 13.94
C ASN A 176 -14.48 -4.74 13.20
N ALA A 177 -13.92 -5.03 12.02
CA ALA A 177 -13.02 -4.12 11.34
C ALA A 177 -13.73 -2.94 10.69
N LYS A 178 -13.18 -1.73 10.84
CA LYS A 178 -13.59 -0.58 10.04
C LYS A 178 -12.55 -0.24 8.98
N LEU A 179 -13.00 0.27 7.83
CA LEU A 179 -12.12 0.81 6.81
C LEU A 179 -11.71 2.23 7.20
N LEU A 180 -10.41 2.48 7.31
CA LEU A 180 -9.85 3.84 7.34
C LEU A 180 -9.55 4.27 5.90
N VAL A 181 -10.19 5.33 5.42
CA VAL A 181 -10.07 5.77 4.02
C VAL A 181 -10.23 7.29 3.90
N MET A 182 -9.46 7.90 2.99
CA MET A 182 -9.63 9.33 2.69
C MET A 182 -10.97 9.56 2.00
N ARG A 183 -11.62 10.69 2.28
CA ARG A 183 -12.91 11.06 1.68
C ARG A 183 -12.86 10.95 0.17
N GLU A 184 -11.83 11.52 -0.45
CA GLU A 184 -11.69 11.57 -1.90
C GLU A 184 -11.64 10.17 -2.53
N GLU A 185 -11.00 9.19 -1.86
CA GLU A 185 -10.95 7.81 -2.36
C GLU A 185 -12.34 7.16 -2.28
N TRP A 186 -13.02 7.30 -1.14
CA TRP A 186 -14.35 6.72 -0.95
C TRP A 186 -15.38 7.32 -1.91
N GLU A 187 -15.44 8.65 -2.01
CA GLU A 187 -16.36 9.34 -2.93
C GLU A 187 -16.06 8.98 -4.39
N SER A 188 -14.78 8.85 -4.78
CA SER A 188 -14.40 8.45 -6.14
C SER A 188 -14.98 7.09 -6.52
N THR A 189 -14.93 6.10 -5.60
CA THR A 189 -15.46 4.75 -5.87
C THR A 189 -16.96 4.71 -6.19
N GLN A 190 -17.72 5.75 -5.83
CA GLN A 190 -19.15 5.83 -6.09
C GLN A 190 -19.49 6.40 -7.48
N ALA A 191 -18.54 7.07 -8.15
CA ALA A 191 -18.77 7.78 -9.39
C ALA A 191 -17.54 7.81 -10.32
N LEU A 192 -16.96 6.63 -10.56
CA LEU A 192 -15.73 6.48 -11.34
C LEU A 192 -15.85 6.94 -12.79
N LEU A 193 -14.84 7.67 -13.27
CA LEU A 193 -14.67 7.95 -14.70
C LEU A 193 -14.36 6.67 -15.49
N PRO A 194 -14.61 6.63 -16.82
CA PRO A 194 -14.32 5.47 -17.65
C PRO A 194 -12.86 5.00 -17.67
N TRP A 195 -11.89 5.85 -17.36
CA TRP A 195 -10.50 5.40 -17.22
C TRP A 195 -10.17 4.91 -15.81
N GLN A 196 -10.87 5.41 -14.78
CA GLN A 196 -10.67 4.99 -13.39
C GLN A 196 -11.25 3.59 -13.21
N ASN A 197 -12.47 3.36 -13.73
CA ASN A 197 -13.17 2.08 -13.59
C ASN A 197 -12.39 0.86 -14.15
N GLN A 198 -11.35 1.09 -14.97
CA GLN A 198 -10.45 0.04 -15.43
C GLN A 198 -9.66 -0.61 -14.30
N TRP A 199 -9.49 0.12 -13.19
CA TRP A 199 -8.67 -0.25 -12.05
C TRP A 199 -9.48 -0.56 -10.80
N TYR A 200 -10.82 -0.46 -10.80
CA TYR A 200 -11.66 -0.80 -9.64
C TYR A 200 -12.44 -2.09 -9.90
N CYS A 201 -12.59 -2.92 -8.87
CA CYS A 201 -13.44 -4.11 -8.93
C CYS A 201 -14.90 -3.69 -9.11
N PRO A 202 -15.61 -4.16 -10.15
CA PRO A 202 -17.03 -3.91 -10.31
C PRO A 202 -17.81 -4.40 -9.07
N GLY A 203 -18.61 -3.51 -8.48
CA GLY A 203 -19.37 -3.81 -7.25
C GLY A 203 -18.51 -4.10 -6.01
N GLY A 204 -17.23 -3.72 -6.03
CA GLY A 204 -16.28 -3.98 -4.95
C GLY A 204 -16.62 -3.32 -3.60
N ILE A 205 -17.60 -2.41 -3.59
CA ILE A 205 -18.09 -1.71 -2.39
C ILE A 205 -19.58 -1.92 -2.12
N ASP A 206 -20.27 -2.68 -2.96
CA ASP A 206 -21.74 -2.69 -3.00
C ASP A 206 -22.35 -3.28 -1.72
N GLY A 207 -23.26 -2.52 -1.12
CA GLY A 207 -24.00 -2.94 0.07
C GLY A 207 -23.16 -3.01 1.35
N ILE A 208 -21.94 -2.46 1.36
CA ILE A 208 -21.19 -2.24 2.61
C ILE A 208 -21.97 -1.24 3.46
N ASP A 209 -22.11 -1.53 4.74
CA ASP A 209 -22.78 -0.65 5.69
C ASP A 209 -21.89 0.57 6.00
N ASP A 210 -22.42 1.79 5.88
CA ASP A 210 -21.68 3.04 6.11
C ASP A 210 -21.02 3.11 7.50
N SER A 211 -21.58 2.42 8.52
CA SER A 211 -20.99 2.35 9.86
C SER A 211 -19.64 1.60 9.91
N ARG A 212 -19.28 0.91 8.83
CA ARG A 212 -18.00 0.23 8.61
C ARG A 212 -16.93 1.14 8.04
N ILE A 213 -17.29 2.35 7.61
CA ILE A 213 -16.39 3.27 6.93
C ILE A 213 -16.06 4.44 7.86
N GLU A 214 -14.77 4.61 8.14
CA GLU A 214 -14.24 5.76 8.88
C GLU A 214 -13.56 6.69 7.87
N ILE A 215 -14.28 7.75 7.51
CA ILE A 215 -13.83 8.75 6.56
C ILE A 215 -12.81 9.69 7.20
N LEU A 216 -11.71 9.93 6.48
CA LEU A 216 -10.62 10.82 6.87
C LEU A 216 -10.61 12.06 5.95
N ASP A 217 -10.41 13.24 6.56
CA ASP A 217 -10.34 14.55 5.87
C ASP A 217 -8.91 15.12 5.85
N GLY A 218 -7.90 14.25 5.88
CA GLY A 218 -6.49 14.62 5.88
C GLY A 218 -5.64 13.71 6.76
N ASP A 219 -4.44 14.19 7.08
CA ASP A 219 -3.45 13.44 7.85
C ASP A 219 -3.94 13.09 9.26
N VAL A 220 -3.65 11.88 9.73
CA VAL A 220 -4.01 11.42 11.08
C VAL A 220 -2.91 10.58 11.73
N PHE A 221 -2.74 10.74 13.04
CA PHE A 221 -2.06 9.76 13.90
C PHE A 221 -3.08 8.78 14.48
N LEU A 222 -2.68 7.52 14.66
CA LEU A 222 -3.50 6.49 15.27
C LEU A 222 -2.96 6.15 16.67
N GLY A 223 -3.85 6.06 17.66
CA GLY A 223 -3.56 5.65 19.03
C GLY A 223 -2.41 6.44 19.65
N ASP A 224 -1.36 5.73 20.07
CA ASP A 224 -0.14 6.29 20.67
C ASP A 224 0.75 7.10 19.70
N GLY A 225 0.36 7.23 18.43
CA GLY A 225 1.09 7.99 17.42
C GLY A 225 2.26 7.23 16.79
N SER A 226 2.40 5.92 17.06
CA SER A 226 3.38 5.05 16.42
C SER A 226 3.02 4.70 14.96
N VAL A 227 1.76 4.94 14.57
CA VAL A 227 1.24 4.79 13.20
C VAL A 227 0.56 6.08 12.77
N ALA A 228 0.72 6.45 11.50
CA ALA A 228 0.00 7.56 10.90
C ALA A 228 -0.47 7.22 9.48
N LEU A 229 -1.57 7.84 9.06
CA LEU A 229 -2.04 7.86 7.68
C LEU A 229 -1.85 9.28 7.15
N MET A 230 -1.00 9.41 6.13
CA MET A 230 -0.54 10.69 5.59
C MET A 230 -1.15 10.86 4.19
N HIS A 231 -1.96 11.89 3.96
CA HIS A 231 -2.58 12.12 2.65
C HIS A 231 -1.52 12.45 1.60
N THR A 232 -1.38 11.55 0.63
CA THR A 232 -0.36 11.58 -0.42
C THR A 232 -1.02 11.40 -1.77
N LYS A 233 -1.97 12.30 -2.08
CA LYS A 233 -2.72 12.30 -3.34
C LYS A 233 -1.81 12.34 -4.57
N GLY A 234 -2.27 11.78 -5.68
CA GLY A 234 -1.49 11.75 -6.91
C GLY A 234 -1.83 10.57 -7.79
N HIS A 235 -1.40 9.37 -7.36
CA HIS A 235 -1.73 8.12 -8.05
C HIS A 235 -3.25 7.92 -8.14
N THR A 236 -3.94 8.14 -7.01
CA THR A 236 -5.36 8.48 -6.93
C THR A 236 -5.56 9.77 -6.15
N GLU A 237 -6.71 10.42 -6.28
CA GLU A 237 -7.05 11.63 -5.52
C GLU A 237 -7.05 11.41 -4.00
N GLY A 238 -7.49 10.22 -3.56
CA GLY A 238 -7.56 9.86 -2.15
C GLY A 238 -6.42 8.99 -1.65
N ASN A 239 -5.34 8.83 -2.42
CA ASN A 239 -4.18 8.04 -1.99
C ASN A 239 -3.62 8.58 -0.67
N HIS A 240 -3.40 7.70 0.31
CA HIS A 240 -2.64 8.03 1.51
C HIS A 240 -1.51 7.03 1.75
N SER A 241 -0.44 7.50 2.37
CA SER A 241 0.69 6.67 2.78
C SER A 241 0.52 6.22 4.22
N ILE A 242 0.92 4.99 4.50
CA ILE A 242 0.93 4.45 5.85
C ILE A 242 2.35 4.58 6.41
N VAL A 243 2.49 5.24 7.57
CA VAL A 243 3.77 5.46 8.23
C VAL A 243 3.80 4.69 9.54
N ALA A 244 4.79 3.83 9.74
CA ALA A 244 4.97 3.07 10.98
C ALA A 244 6.35 3.31 11.60
N HIS A 245 6.39 3.66 12.88
CA HIS A 245 7.64 3.79 13.63
C HIS A 245 8.11 2.43 14.13
N THR A 246 9.23 1.95 13.60
CA THR A 246 9.80 0.62 13.89
C THR A 246 11.23 0.71 14.41
N ASP A 247 11.84 -0.45 14.72
CA ASP A 247 13.27 -0.52 15.06
C ASP A 247 14.20 -0.13 13.91
N GLN A 248 13.73 -0.18 12.65
CA GLN A 248 14.47 0.29 11.47
C GLN A 248 14.26 1.79 11.20
N GLY A 249 13.51 2.50 12.05
CA GLY A 249 13.06 3.87 11.82
C GLY A 249 11.64 3.91 11.23
N LEU A 250 11.32 4.96 10.48
CA LEU A 250 10.00 5.12 9.88
C LEU A 250 9.91 4.35 8.57
N LEU A 251 9.02 3.36 8.51
CA LEU A 251 8.64 2.70 7.26
C LEU A 251 7.47 3.45 6.65
N VAL A 252 7.55 3.78 5.37
CA VAL A 252 6.46 4.40 4.61
C VAL A 252 5.98 3.45 3.52
N THR A 253 4.69 3.19 3.47
CA THR A 253 4.01 2.31 2.52
C THR A 253 3.11 3.15 1.61
N SER A 254 3.26 2.99 0.29
CA SER A 254 2.52 3.69 -0.76
C SER A 254 2.67 2.92 -2.09
N GLU A 255 1.76 3.19 -3.04
CA GLU A 255 1.86 2.77 -4.44
C GLU A 255 2.11 3.96 -5.40
N ASN A 256 2.35 5.17 -4.88
CA ASN A 256 2.80 6.31 -5.71
C ASN A 256 4.09 6.00 -6.48
N GLY A 257 4.96 5.14 -5.91
CA GLY A 257 6.05 4.47 -6.61
C GLY A 257 6.10 2.97 -6.27
N VAL A 258 6.57 2.16 -7.21
CA VAL A 258 6.56 0.68 -7.08
C VAL A 258 7.93 0.08 -6.77
N SER A 259 8.99 0.86 -6.56
CA SER A 259 10.31 0.34 -6.15
C SER A 259 11.10 1.36 -5.32
N MET A 260 12.08 0.93 -4.52
CA MET A 260 13.00 1.89 -3.89
C MET A 260 13.81 2.66 -4.93
N ASP A 261 14.11 2.04 -6.08
CA ASP A 261 14.70 2.70 -7.25
C ASP A 261 13.85 3.88 -7.73
N ALA A 262 12.53 3.80 -7.68
CA ALA A 262 11.63 4.89 -8.06
C ALA A 262 11.76 6.12 -7.13
N TYR A 263 12.19 5.94 -5.89
CA TYR A 263 12.42 7.03 -4.94
C TYR A 263 13.86 7.55 -4.93
N ALA A 264 14.78 6.83 -5.58
CA ALA A 264 16.20 7.20 -5.73
C ALA A 264 16.74 6.78 -7.12
N PRO A 265 16.14 7.30 -8.22
CA PRO A 265 16.41 6.80 -9.56
C PRO A 265 17.87 6.98 -9.98
N GLN A 266 18.57 7.98 -9.46
CA GLN A 266 19.99 8.25 -9.72
C GLN A 266 20.93 7.11 -9.29
N HIS A 267 20.47 6.21 -8.42
CA HIS A 267 21.25 5.05 -7.94
C HIS A 267 20.77 3.73 -8.54
N SER A 268 19.81 3.77 -9.48
CA SER A 268 19.16 2.59 -10.01
C SER A 268 19.98 1.84 -11.06
N ASN A 269 20.00 0.52 -10.95
CA ASN A 269 20.48 -0.43 -11.95
C ASN A 269 19.38 -0.83 -12.96
N ILE A 270 18.11 -0.48 -12.71
CA ILE A 270 17.02 -0.70 -13.65
C ILE A 270 17.30 0.17 -14.88
N LYS A 271 17.20 -0.47 -16.05
CA LYS A 271 17.64 0.15 -17.30
C LYS A 271 16.80 1.38 -17.64
N GLY A 272 17.45 2.54 -17.59
CA GLY A 272 16.91 3.84 -17.99
C GLY A 272 16.72 4.81 -16.83
N LEU A 273 16.43 4.34 -15.61
CA LEU A 273 16.08 5.22 -14.48
C LEU A 273 17.17 6.22 -14.11
N ALA A 274 18.41 5.76 -13.93
CA ALA A 274 19.52 6.66 -13.60
C ALA A 274 19.79 7.68 -14.71
N LYS A 275 19.64 7.27 -15.98
CA LYS A 275 19.81 8.18 -17.12
C LYS A 275 18.68 9.20 -17.22
N TYR A 276 17.45 8.77 -16.94
CA TYR A 276 16.29 9.65 -16.89
C TYR A 276 16.46 10.72 -15.80
N ALA A 277 16.87 10.33 -14.60
CA ALA A 277 17.15 11.26 -13.50
C ALA A 277 18.28 12.25 -13.87
N GLU A 278 19.38 11.78 -14.47
CA GLU A 278 20.47 12.64 -14.93
C GLU A 278 20.03 13.68 -15.98
N LEU A 279 19.10 13.31 -16.88
CA LEU A 279 18.65 14.18 -17.97
C LEU A 279 17.59 15.19 -17.54
N THR A 280 16.85 14.91 -16.47
CA THR A 280 15.65 15.67 -16.09
C THR A 280 15.77 16.33 -14.73
N ASP A 281 16.82 16.01 -13.97
CA ASP A 281 16.95 16.32 -12.55
C ASP A 281 15.78 15.80 -11.69
N ALA A 282 15.02 14.83 -12.21
CA ALA A 282 13.89 14.24 -11.49
C ALA A 282 14.38 13.47 -10.26
N GLU A 283 13.81 13.83 -9.11
CA GLU A 283 14.15 13.22 -7.82
C GLU A 283 13.46 11.86 -7.58
N VAL A 284 12.43 11.55 -8.37
CA VAL A 284 11.58 10.36 -8.25
C VAL A 284 11.02 9.97 -9.63
N VAL A 285 10.61 8.70 -9.79
CA VAL A 285 9.95 8.16 -10.98
C VAL A 285 8.58 7.62 -10.58
N MET A 286 7.52 8.16 -11.16
CA MET A 286 6.15 7.86 -10.73
C MET A 286 5.62 6.52 -11.26
N ASN A 287 4.70 5.94 -10.50
CA ASN A 287 3.82 4.89 -10.99
C ASN A 287 2.68 5.47 -11.85
N GLY A 288 2.56 5.02 -13.09
CA GLY A 288 1.88 5.76 -14.16
C GLY A 288 0.62 5.14 -14.76
N ASN A 289 -0.05 4.19 -14.09
CA ASN A 289 -1.21 3.50 -14.68
C ASN A 289 -2.51 4.33 -14.76
N THR A 290 -2.72 5.28 -13.86
CA THR A 290 -3.90 6.18 -13.84
C THR A 290 -3.52 7.65 -13.97
N LEU A 291 -2.49 8.08 -13.22
CA LEU A 291 -1.97 9.46 -13.21
C LEU A 291 -3.06 10.53 -12.99
N GLU A 292 -3.93 10.32 -12.00
CA GLU A 292 -5.05 11.25 -11.73
C GLU A 292 -4.54 12.68 -11.46
N TYR A 293 -3.45 12.80 -10.70
CA TYR A 293 -2.80 14.09 -10.41
C TYR A 293 -1.27 13.97 -10.43
N GLY A 294 -0.66 13.85 -11.61
CA GLY A 294 0.79 13.55 -11.74
C GLY A 294 1.74 14.52 -11.02
N ILE A 295 1.47 15.84 -10.99
CA ILE A 295 2.33 16.77 -10.23
C ILE A 295 2.19 16.56 -8.72
N ASP A 296 0.98 16.30 -8.24
CA ASP A 296 0.75 15.98 -6.83
C ASP A 296 1.37 14.64 -6.46
N GLN A 297 1.38 13.66 -7.36
CA GLN A 297 2.07 12.39 -7.18
C GLN A 297 3.57 12.60 -7.00
N TYR A 298 4.19 13.44 -7.83
CA TYR A 298 5.61 13.81 -7.66
C TYR A 298 5.85 14.41 -6.27
N LEU A 299 5.05 15.40 -5.86
CA LEU A 299 5.16 16.03 -4.53
C LEU A 299 4.94 15.03 -3.39
N SER A 300 3.97 14.14 -3.54
CA SER A 300 3.69 13.04 -2.61
C SER A 300 4.87 12.10 -2.46
N MET A 301 5.56 11.75 -3.55
CA MET A 301 6.75 10.91 -3.45
C MET A 301 7.94 11.63 -2.78
N ILE A 302 8.06 12.95 -2.91
CA ILE A 302 9.02 13.75 -2.13
C ILE A 302 8.64 13.73 -0.64
N GLN A 303 7.36 13.93 -0.33
CA GLN A 303 6.83 13.86 1.03
C GLN A 303 7.16 12.50 1.67
N GLU A 304 6.79 11.41 0.99
CA GLU A 304 6.99 10.02 1.39
C GLU A 304 8.47 9.70 1.68
N LYS A 305 9.38 9.96 0.72
CA LYS A 305 10.79 9.62 0.90
C LYS A 305 11.45 10.46 2.00
N THR A 306 11.02 11.71 2.15
CA THR A 306 11.52 12.60 3.22
C THR A 306 11.07 12.10 4.58
N VAL A 307 9.80 11.70 4.71
CA VAL A 307 9.27 11.08 5.94
C VAL A 307 9.95 9.74 6.23
N ALA A 308 10.15 8.89 5.23
CA ALA A 308 10.82 7.59 5.40
C ALA A 308 12.27 7.74 5.87
N GLY A 309 12.99 8.72 5.32
CA GLY A 309 14.42 8.92 5.54
C GLY A 309 15.26 7.78 4.95
N PRO A 310 16.58 7.75 5.24
CA PRO A 310 17.50 6.80 4.62
C PRO A 310 17.18 5.36 5.03
N TYR A 311 17.35 4.43 4.09
CA TYR A 311 17.25 3.00 4.33
C TYR A 311 18.52 2.50 5.05
N PRO A 312 18.42 1.87 6.25
CA PRO A 312 19.61 1.56 7.04
C PRO A 312 20.61 0.58 6.45
N LYS A 313 20.24 -0.22 5.43
CA LYS A 313 21.18 -1.15 4.77
C LYS A 313 21.90 -0.53 3.58
N ASP A 314 21.37 0.58 3.03
CA ASP A 314 21.95 1.34 1.94
C ASP A 314 21.38 2.76 1.93
N GLU A 315 22.10 3.70 2.54
CA GLU A 315 21.64 5.08 2.77
C GLU A 315 21.42 5.89 1.49
N ARG A 316 21.80 5.34 0.32
CA ARG A 316 21.47 5.91 -0.99
C ARG A 316 19.96 5.79 -1.31
N PHE A 317 19.27 4.86 -0.66
CA PHE A 317 17.85 4.60 -0.83
C PHE A 317 17.06 5.04 0.41
N PHE A 318 15.74 5.04 0.29
CA PHE A 318 14.82 5.47 1.35
C PHE A 318 14.07 4.28 1.96
N ASN A 319 13.65 4.40 3.22
CA ASN A 319 13.04 3.32 4.00
C ASN A 319 11.58 3.02 3.60
N MET A 320 11.36 2.75 2.31
CA MET A 320 10.05 2.55 1.70
C MET A 320 9.63 1.08 1.73
N ALA A 321 8.54 0.76 2.43
CA ALA A 321 7.94 -0.57 2.52
C ALA A 321 6.72 -0.66 1.61
N LEU A 322 6.96 -0.74 0.30
CA LEU A 322 5.93 -0.60 -0.74
C LEU A 322 4.88 -1.71 -0.71
N SER A 323 3.62 -1.33 -0.91
CA SER A 323 2.45 -2.21 -0.95
C SER A 323 2.50 -3.15 -2.15
N SER A 324 2.89 -2.61 -3.31
CA SER A 324 3.13 -3.29 -4.57
C SER A 324 4.62 -3.19 -4.96
N GLU A 325 5.47 -3.97 -4.30
CA GLU A 325 6.94 -3.87 -4.44
C GLU A 325 7.42 -4.56 -5.72
N SER A 326 8.17 -3.84 -6.56
CA SER A 326 8.85 -4.40 -7.72
C SER A 326 9.72 -5.60 -7.36
N ALA A 327 9.64 -6.63 -8.20
CA ALA A 327 10.46 -7.81 -8.13
C ALA A 327 11.01 -8.13 -9.51
N GLY A 328 12.31 -8.44 -9.57
CA GLY A 328 12.91 -9.00 -10.77
C GLY A 328 12.31 -10.36 -11.11
N TYR A 329 12.13 -10.62 -12.41
CA TYR A 329 11.68 -11.92 -12.89
C TYR A 329 12.44 -12.35 -14.13
N TYR A 330 12.77 -13.64 -14.24
CA TYR A 330 13.65 -14.14 -15.30
C TYR A 330 13.03 -14.00 -16.70
N LEU A 331 11.70 -14.03 -16.82
CA LEU A 331 11.00 -13.75 -18.08
C LEU A 331 11.04 -12.26 -18.48
N PHE A 332 11.40 -11.38 -17.54
CA PHE A 332 11.37 -9.93 -17.69
C PHE A 332 12.75 -9.32 -17.43
N PRO A 333 13.75 -9.62 -18.29
CA PRO A 333 15.12 -9.17 -18.05
C PRO A 333 15.22 -7.64 -18.03
N GLY A 334 16.13 -7.12 -17.20
CA GLY A 334 16.38 -5.68 -17.05
C GLY A 334 15.47 -4.95 -16.07
N THR A 335 14.54 -5.67 -15.43
CA THR A 335 13.56 -5.10 -14.47
C THR A 335 13.90 -5.39 -13.00
N ALA A 336 15.01 -6.08 -12.73
CA ALA A 336 15.41 -6.39 -11.36
C ALA A 336 15.76 -5.09 -10.60
N PRO A 337 15.12 -4.82 -9.45
CA PRO A 337 15.40 -3.63 -8.65
C PRO A 337 16.80 -3.70 -8.02
N THR A 338 17.38 -2.53 -7.75
CA THR A 338 18.72 -2.43 -7.14
C THR A 338 18.70 -2.89 -5.70
N VAL A 339 17.65 -2.51 -4.97
CA VAL A 339 17.43 -2.87 -3.58
C VAL A 339 15.98 -3.31 -3.42
N ARG A 340 15.76 -4.32 -2.57
CA ARG A 340 14.42 -4.73 -2.13
C ARG A 340 14.36 -4.73 -0.62
N MET A 341 13.18 -4.36 -0.11
CA MET A 341 12.84 -4.48 1.30
C MET A 341 12.46 -5.92 1.62
N GLY A 342 11.69 -6.58 0.73
CA GLY A 342 11.23 -7.95 0.94
C GLY A 342 10.21 -8.05 2.08
N GLU A 343 10.21 -9.18 2.80
CA GLU A 343 9.40 -9.36 4.00
C GLU A 343 10.11 -8.78 5.23
N LEU A 344 9.35 -8.12 6.09
CA LEU A 344 9.80 -7.47 7.31
C LEU A 344 9.05 -8.02 8.52
N GLU A 345 9.73 -8.05 9.68
CA GLU A 345 9.14 -8.38 10.97
C GLU A 345 9.84 -7.60 12.09
N PHE A 346 9.06 -6.89 12.90
CA PHE A 346 9.53 -6.13 14.06
C PHE A 346 8.57 -6.29 15.24
N GLY A 347 9.10 -6.18 16.47
CA GLY A 347 8.32 -6.25 17.69
C GLY A 347 7.81 -7.66 18.03
N THR A 348 6.69 -7.76 18.75
CA THR A 348 6.10 -9.03 19.19
C THR A 348 4.59 -8.98 19.08
N PHE A 349 4.01 -9.90 18.33
CA PHE A 349 2.57 -10.02 18.17
C PHE A 349 1.90 -10.40 19.50
N THR A 350 0.87 -9.65 19.88
CA THR A 350 0.07 -9.87 21.09
C THR A 350 -1.35 -10.25 20.70
N PRO A 351 -1.77 -11.51 20.87
CA PRO A 351 -3.15 -11.93 20.63
C PRO A 351 -4.12 -11.21 21.57
N LYS A 352 -5.23 -10.66 21.03
CA LYS A 352 -6.29 -10.04 21.86
C LYS A 352 -7.10 -11.09 22.62
N THR A 353 -7.39 -12.21 21.96
CA THR A 353 -8.05 -13.34 22.60
C THR A 353 -7.04 -14.42 22.99
N THR A 354 -6.71 -14.52 24.28
CA THR A 354 -6.21 -15.80 24.82
C THR A 354 -7.37 -16.79 24.81
N LYS A 355 -7.65 -17.43 23.66
CA LYS A 355 -8.51 -18.62 23.67
C LYS A 355 -7.80 -19.68 24.50
N ALA A 356 -8.25 -19.86 25.74
CA ALA A 356 -7.97 -21.07 26.49
C ALA A 356 -8.30 -22.26 25.58
N LYS A 357 -7.32 -23.14 25.34
CA LYS A 357 -7.47 -24.36 24.54
C LYS A 357 -8.76 -25.10 24.90
N LYS A 358 -9.85 -24.89 24.16
CA LYS A 358 -11.05 -25.74 24.20
C LYS A 358 -11.59 -25.90 22.78
N GLY A 359 -11.41 -27.12 22.26
CA GLY A 359 -12.26 -27.75 21.25
C GLY A 359 -12.14 -27.22 19.82
N GLY A 360 -11.21 -27.79 19.05
CA GLY A 360 -11.29 -27.73 17.58
C GLY A 360 -12.56 -28.41 17.09
N GLY A 361 -13.28 -27.76 16.16
CA GLY A 361 -14.48 -28.37 15.58
C GLY A 361 -15.08 -27.62 14.39
N LEU A 362 -15.08 -26.29 14.37
CA LEU A 362 -15.84 -25.55 13.35
C LEU A 362 -15.00 -24.81 12.29
N TRP A 363 -13.74 -24.46 12.57
CA TRP A 363 -12.91 -23.66 11.64
C TRP A 363 -12.34 -24.45 10.44
N ARG A 364 -12.42 -25.79 10.45
CA ARG A 364 -11.85 -26.64 9.39
C ARG A 364 -12.69 -26.71 8.09
N LYS A 365 -13.88 -26.09 8.05
CA LYS A 365 -14.78 -26.14 6.88
C LYS A 365 -14.72 -24.93 5.95
N LEU A 366 -13.97 -23.88 6.29
CA LEU A 366 -13.83 -22.66 5.49
C LEU A 366 -12.46 -22.53 4.80
N ILE A 367 -11.58 -23.54 4.93
CA ILE A 367 -10.20 -23.54 4.41
C ILE A 367 -9.98 -24.74 3.47
N SER A 368 -11.02 -25.22 2.78
CA SER A 368 -10.88 -26.27 1.76
C SER A 368 -11.41 -25.81 0.41
#